data_AF-A0A6V7MCZ2-F1
#
_entry.id   AF-A0A6V7MCZ2-F1
#
_cell.length_a   1.000
_cell.length_b   1.000
_cell.length_c   1.000
_cell.angle_alpha   90.00
_cell.angle_beta   90.00
_cell.angle_gamma   90.00
#
_symmetry.space_group_name_H-M   'P 1'
#
loop_
_entity.id
_entity.type
_entity.pdbx_description
1 polymer ?
#
loop_
_entity_poly.entity_id
_entity_poly.type
_entity_poly.pdbx_seq_one_letter_code
_entity_poly.pdbx_strand_id
1 'polypeptide(L)'
;KLTPCERGEILMSLDVRTQKCSFQGSQPCGHYGSCEEIHRNTLHYTTCNCIGGYSGWGCTDGRNAYQQPSLVISSLMLIFSNLFFLPAIYLALRRRLYTEALVYTATTLFSSLYHACDQKLVTYCIAKYDVLQFSDFFTSILAFWVTLIAMAQLPISYVSVSHMFGVLIISFGVEANRTGLVSVLVPLIIGAGIPIGVYLYRCYRSKYWRKPDGFVKILIGLSLASTGVILFAAVETEANYQYVHSMWHMIIATSLLFLLPTVPVKSNHDANLSNSELVGQPESPVFSIGSYESSRVVEN
;
A
#
# COMPACT_ATOMS: atom_id res chain seq x y z
N LYS A 1 -68.58 -57.19 -4.06
CA LYS A 1 -68.08 -56.67 -2.77
C LYS A 1 -66.73 -56.02 -3.02
N LEU A 2 -66.61 -54.69 -2.92
CA LEU A 2 -65.32 -54.02 -2.93
C LEU A 2 -64.79 -53.98 -1.50
N THR A 3 -63.59 -54.53 -1.29
CA THR A 3 -62.84 -54.39 -0.03
C THR A 3 -62.14 -53.04 0.00
N PRO A 4 -62.20 -52.27 1.11
CA PRO A 4 -61.45 -51.03 1.23
C PRO A 4 -59.96 -51.35 1.37
N CYS A 5 -59.11 -50.59 0.69
CA CYS A 5 -57.67 -50.67 0.87
C CYS A 5 -57.30 -49.92 2.16
N GLU A 6 -56.83 -50.64 3.18
CA GLU A 6 -56.28 -50.05 4.40
C GLU A 6 -55.01 -49.28 4.04
N ARG A 7 -55.05 -47.96 4.19
CA ARG A 7 -53.91 -47.09 3.96
C ARG A 7 -52.99 -47.22 5.16
N GLY A 8 -51.94 -48.04 5.05
CA GLY A 8 -50.93 -48.19 6.10
C GLY A 8 -50.29 -46.85 6.43
N GLU A 9 -50.30 -46.47 7.71
CA GLU A 9 -49.60 -45.29 8.19
C GLU A 9 -48.09 -45.53 8.12
N ILE A 10 -47.40 -44.73 7.31
CA ILE A 10 -45.93 -44.80 7.19
C ILE A 10 -45.35 -43.90 8.27
N LEU A 11 -44.83 -44.51 9.34
CA LEU A 11 -44.10 -43.78 10.38
C LEU A 11 -42.73 -43.36 9.82
N MET A 12 -42.55 -42.06 9.57
CA MET A 12 -41.27 -41.49 9.15
C MET A 12 -40.56 -40.86 10.35
N SER A 13 -39.45 -41.47 10.76
CA SER A 13 -38.54 -40.89 11.76
C SER A 13 -37.44 -40.10 11.05
N LEU A 14 -37.43 -38.78 11.24
CA LEU A 14 -36.40 -37.89 10.70
C LEU A 14 -35.41 -37.51 11.81
N ASP A 15 -34.17 -37.96 11.69
CA ASP A 15 -33.04 -37.53 12.55
C ASP A 15 -32.26 -36.42 11.82
N VAL A 16 -32.24 -35.22 12.39
CA VAL A 16 -31.50 -34.07 11.85
C VAL A 16 -30.31 -33.80 12.75
N ARG A 17 -29.10 -34.03 12.24
CA ARG A 17 -27.85 -33.74 12.95
C ARG A 17 -27.16 -32.53 12.34
N THR A 18 -26.84 -31.57 13.18
CA THR A 18 -26.00 -30.43 12.80
C THR A 18 -24.54 -30.74 13.12
N GLN A 19 -23.64 -30.34 12.24
CA GLN A 19 -22.21 -30.49 12.42
C GLN A 19 -21.49 -29.21 12.00
N LYS A 20 -20.31 -28.98 12.56
CA LYS A 20 -19.57 -27.73 12.33
C LYS A 20 -19.07 -27.62 10.88
N CYS A 21 -18.56 -28.69 10.27
CA CYS A 21 -17.99 -28.63 8.91
C CYS A 21 -18.38 -29.87 8.08
N SER A 22 -18.08 -29.88 6.78
CA SER A 22 -18.62 -30.85 5.80
C SER A 22 -18.44 -32.32 6.15
N PHE A 23 -17.32 -32.69 6.77
CA PHE A 23 -16.99 -34.08 7.08
C PHE A 23 -16.85 -34.31 8.59
N GLN A 24 -17.17 -35.54 9.04
CA GLN A 24 -16.92 -35.99 10.40
C GLN A 24 -15.51 -36.60 10.51
N GLY A 25 -14.79 -36.27 11.57
CA GLY A 25 -13.46 -36.84 11.87
C GLY A 25 -12.35 -35.79 12.00
N SER A 26 -11.10 -36.24 11.87
CA SER A 26 -9.90 -35.40 12.01
C SER A 26 -9.68 -34.42 10.86
N GLN A 27 -10.40 -34.57 9.74
CA GLN A 27 -10.29 -33.71 8.56
C GLN A 27 -11.67 -33.20 8.12
N PRO A 28 -12.24 -32.25 8.87
CA PRO A 28 -13.60 -31.77 8.66
C PRO A 28 -13.85 -31.08 7.31
N CYS A 29 -12.78 -30.68 6.61
CA CYS A 29 -12.79 -30.00 5.31
C CYS A 29 -11.85 -30.67 4.29
N GLY A 30 -11.58 -31.97 4.47
CA GLY A 30 -10.64 -32.73 3.64
C GLY A 30 -9.17 -32.38 3.91
N HIS A 31 -8.29 -32.84 3.02
CA HIS A 31 -6.83 -32.61 3.13
C HIS A 31 -6.41 -31.19 2.68
N TYR A 32 -7.26 -30.51 1.92
CA TYR A 32 -6.97 -29.23 1.27
C TYR A 32 -7.84 -28.09 1.82
N GLY A 33 -8.27 -28.19 3.08
CA GLY A 33 -9.07 -27.15 3.72
C GLY A 33 -9.03 -27.21 5.24
N SER A 34 -9.28 -26.07 5.87
CA SER A 34 -9.39 -25.93 7.33
C SER A 34 -10.80 -25.49 7.73
N CYS A 35 -11.29 -25.98 8.87
CA CYS A 35 -12.60 -25.60 9.41
C CYS A 35 -12.45 -24.31 10.23
N GLU A 36 -13.05 -23.22 9.77
CA GLU A 36 -13.01 -21.92 10.43
C GLU A 36 -14.37 -21.56 11.03
N GLU A 37 -14.34 -21.03 12.25
CA GLU A 37 -15.50 -20.47 12.92
C GLU A 37 -15.51 -18.95 12.71
N ILE A 38 -16.57 -18.45 12.07
CA ILE A 38 -16.74 -17.04 11.77
C ILE A 38 -17.84 -16.47 12.64
N HIS A 39 -17.52 -15.35 13.28
CA HIS A 39 -18.41 -14.65 14.18
C HIS A 39 -18.78 -13.29 13.57
N ARG A 40 -20.04 -13.12 13.16
CA ARG A 40 -20.56 -11.85 12.63
C ARG A 40 -21.77 -11.41 13.46
N ASN A 41 -21.55 -10.44 14.35
CA ASN A 41 -22.54 -9.91 15.29
C ASN A 41 -23.14 -11.02 16.18
N THR A 42 -24.37 -11.46 15.89
CA THR A 42 -25.06 -12.55 16.60
C THR A 42 -25.07 -13.87 15.84
N LEU A 43 -24.51 -13.90 14.62
CA LEU A 43 -24.43 -15.10 13.79
C LEU A 43 -23.08 -15.79 14.00
N HIS A 44 -23.16 -17.02 14.49
CA HIS A 44 -22.05 -17.96 14.56
C HIS A 44 -22.25 -19.02 13.51
N TYR A 45 -21.30 -19.14 12.60
CA TYR A 45 -21.33 -20.20 11.61
C TYR A 45 -19.91 -20.70 11.34
N THR A 46 -19.84 -21.93 10.90
CA THR A 46 -18.58 -22.62 10.60
C THR A 46 -18.55 -22.94 9.11
N THR A 47 -17.39 -22.76 8.49
CA THR A 47 -17.21 -22.96 7.06
C THR A 47 -15.85 -23.60 6.78
N CYS A 48 -15.74 -24.27 5.64
CA CYS A 48 -14.48 -24.79 5.15
C CYS A 48 -13.76 -23.72 4.33
N ASN A 49 -12.57 -23.32 4.77
CA ASN A 49 -11.67 -22.46 4.01
C ASN A 49 -10.74 -23.34 3.17
N CYS A 50 -10.89 -23.27 1.85
CA CYS A 50 -10.17 -24.14 0.92
C CYS A 50 -8.84 -23.54 0.48
N ILE A 51 -7.80 -24.38 0.49
CA ILE A 51 -6.41 -24.01 0.21
C ILE A 51 -6.08 -24.42 -1.23
N GLY A 52 -5.19 -23.71 -1.91
CA GLY A 52 -4.63 -24.16 -3.21
C GLY A 52 -5.60 -24.15 -4.39
N GLY A 53 -6.68 -23.38 -4.34
CA GLY A 53 -7.67 -23.31 -5.44
C GLY A 53 -8.67 -24.46 -5.47
N TYR A 54 -8.62 -25.36 -4.49
CA TYR A 54 -9.68 -26.32 -4.27
C TYR A 54 -10.99 -25.60 -3.94
N SER A 55 -12.11 -26.14 -4.39
CA SER A 55 -13.43 -25.56 -4.21
C SER A 55 -14.44 -26.59 -3.73
N GLY A 56 -15.66 -26.13 -3.46
CA GLY A 56 -16.76 -26.94 -2.95
C GLY A 56 -16.82 -27.00 -1.42
N TRP A 57 -17.93 -27.53 -0.90
CA TRP A 57 -18.30 -27.51 0.52
C TRP A 57 -17.29 -28.19 1.45
N GLY A 58 -16.47 -29.10 0.93
CA GLY A 58 -15.45 -29.83 1.68
C GLY A 58 -14.06 -29.74 1.05
N CYS A 59 -13.80 -28.73 0.20
CA CYS A 59 -12.50 -28.52 -0.45
C CYS A 59 -11.98 -29.76 -1.21
N THR A 60 -12.88 -30.52 -1.82
CA THR A 60 -12.57 -31.75 -2.56
C THR A 60 -12.60 -31.56 -4.07
N ASP A 61 -13.14 -30.45 -4.58
CA ASP A 61 -13.15 -30.18 -6.02
C ASP A 61 -11.83 -29.53 -6.45
N GLY A 62 -11.01 -30.31 -7.16
CA GLY A 62 -9.71 -29.88 -7.68
C GLY A 62 -9.75 -29.32 -9.10
N ARG A 63 -10.93 -29.11 -9.71
CA ARG A 63 -11.03 -28.62 -11.11
C ARG A 63 -10.33 -27.28 -11.33
N ASN A 64 -10.30 -26.43 -10.30
CA ASN A 64 -9.61 -25.13 -10.30
C ASN A 64 -8.39 -25.11 -9.37
N ALA A 65 -7.90 -26.28 -8.93
CA ALA A 65 -6.71 -26.34 -8.09
C ALA A 65 -5.53 -25.74 -8.85
N TYR A 66 -4.94 -24.70 -8.27
CA TYR A 66 -3.80 -24.02 -8.87
C TYR A 66 -2.62 -24.99 -8.91
N GLN A 67 -1.96 -25.10 -10.06
CA GLN A 67 -0.68 -25.79 -10.13
C GLN A 67 0.34 -24.99 -9.30
N GLN A 68 0.91 -25.61 -8.27
CA GLN A 68 1.95 -25.08 -7.36
C GLN A 68 3.01 -24.15 -8.00
N PRO A 69 3.51 -24.37 -9.24
CA PRO A 69 4.52 -23.50 -9.84
C PRO A 69 3.99 -22.12 -10.26
N SER A 70 2.71 -22.00 -10.63
CA SER A 70 2.17 -20.73 -11.14
C SER A 70 2.06 -19.69 -10.03
N LEU A 71 1.60 -20.09 -8.83
CA LEU A 71 1.50 -19.24 -7.64
C LEU A 71 2.85 -18.65 -7.22
N VAL A 72 3.89 -19.48 -7.16
CA VAL A 72 5.24 -19.03 -6.74
C VAL A 72 5.84 -18.07 -7.77
N ILE A 73 5.61 -18.30 -9.06
CA ILE A 73 6.06 -17.41 -10.14
C ILE A 73 5.32 -16.07 -10.06
N SER A 74 4.01 -16.05 -9.79
CA SER A 74 3.24 -14.82 -9.54
C SER A 74 3.81 -14.04 -8.35
N SER A 75 3.98 -14.72 -7.21
CA SER A 75 4.70 -14.30 -6.01
C SER A 75 6.01 -13.57 -6.33
N LEU A 76 6.90 -14.27 -7.00
CA LEU A 76 8.22 -13.77 -7.34
C LEU A 76 8.14 -12.59 -8.32
N MET A 77 7.27 -12.61 -9.32
CA MET A 77 7.09 -11.48 -10.23
C MET A 77 6.65 -10.20 -9.50
N LEU A 78 5.75 -10.32 -8.53
CA LEU A 78 5.27 -9.18 -7.76
C LEU A 78 6.33 -8.64 -6.79
N ILE A 79 7.15 -9.53 -6.21
CA ILE A 79 8.28 -9.11 -5.36
C ILE A 79 9.39 -8.49 -6.21
N PHE A 80 9.73 -9.07 -7.36
CA PHE A 80 10.77 -8.54 -8.25
C PHE A 80 10.37 -7.23 -8.91
N SER A 81 9.10 -7.04 -9.26
CA SER A 81 8.63 -5.76 -9.81
C SER A 81 8.75 -4.62 -8.79
N ASN A 82 8.57 -4.89 -7.49
CA ASN A 82 8.82 -3.93 -6.42
C ASN A 82 10.29 -3.45 -6.33
N LEU A 83 11.27 -4.24 -6.79
CA LEU A 83 12.67 -3.80 -6.83
C LEU A 83 12.90 -2.66 -7.85
N PHE A 84 11.99 -2.43 -8.81
CA PHE A 84 12.10 -1.30 -9.73
C PHE A 84 11.98 0.06 -9.03
N PHE A 85 11.51 0.10 -7.78
CA PHE A 85 11.53 1.31 -6.95
C PHE A 85 12.93 1.65 -6.41
N LEU A 86 13.88 0.70 -6.37
CA LEU A 86 15.22 0.93 -5.83
C LEU A 86 16.00 2.07 -6.53
N PRO A 87 16.00 2.18 -7.88
CA PRO A 87 16.56 3.34 -8.56
C PRO A 87 15.94 4.68 -8.13
N ALA A 88 14.61 4.71 -7.91
CA ALA A 88 13.91 5.92 -7.47
C ALA A 88 14.26 6.28 -6.02
N ILE A 89 14.36 5.28 -5.13
CA ILE A 89 14.82 5.44 -3.74
C ILE A 89 16.25 5.99 -3.71
N TYR A 90 17.16 5.36 -4.46
CA TYR A 90 18.55 5.80 -4.56
C TYR A 90 18.66 7.24 -5.08
N LEU A 91 17.87 7.59 -6.10
CA LEU A 91 17.82 8.94 -6.64
C LEU A 91 17.30 9.96 -5.62
N ALA A 92 16.24 9.62 -4.88
CA ALA A 92 15.67 10.48 -3.84
C ALA A 92 16.70 10.73 -2.72
N LEU A 93 17.39 9.68 -2.25
CA LEU A 93 18.47 9.80 -1.26
C LEU A 93 19.61 10.69 -1.75
N ARG A 94 20.07 10.49 -3.00
CA ARG A 94 21.12 11.32 -3.60
C ARG A 94 20.73 12.80 -3.69
N ARG A 95 19.44 13.08 -3.89
CA ARG A 95 18.88 14.44 -3.98
C ARG A 95 18.46 15.03 -2.62
N ARG A 96 18.72 14.33 -1.50
CA ARG A 96 18.34 14.72 -0.14
C ARG A 96 16.82 14.87 0.07
N LEU A 97 16.04 14.10 -0.69
CA LEU A 97 14.58 13.98 -0.57
C LEU A 97 14.25 12.84 0.39
N TYR A 98 14.52 13.05 1.69
CA TYR A 98 14.45 11.99 2.71
C TYR A 98 13.03 11.49 2.96
N THR A 99 12.03 12.37 2.93
CA THR A 99 10.63 12.00 3.13
C THR A 99 10.15 11.06 2.03
N GLU A 100 10.47 11.39 0.78
CA GLU A 100 10.13 10.62 -0.40
C GLU A 100 10.86 9.27 -0.39
N ALA A 101 12.16 9.27 -0.07
CA ALA A 101 12.94 8.04 0.04
C ALA A 101 12.38 7.10 1.12
N LEU A 102 11.97 7.64 2.28
CA LEU A 102 11.37 6.87 3.36
C LEU A 102 10.06 6.23 2.92
N VAL A 103 9.16 7.01 2.32
CA VAL A 103 7.86 6.52 1.85
C VAL A 103 8.04 5.47 0.76
N TYR A 104 8.90 5.70 -0.25
CA TYR A 104 9.16 4.70 -1.30
C TYR A 104 9.73 3.40 -0.74
N THR A 105 10.64 3.49 0.23
CA THR A 105 11.18 2.31 0.91
C THR A 105 10.09 1.55 1.68
N ALA A 106 9.21 2.28 2.37
CA ALA A 106 8.07 1.70 3.07
C ALA A 106 7.09 1.02 2.09
N THR A 107 6.79 1.66 0.95
CA THR A 107 5.97 1.07 -0.14
C THR A 107 6.56 -0.24 -0.62
N THR A 108 7.86 -0.26 -0.98
CA THR A 108 8.54 -1.48 -1.45
C THR A 108 8.51 -2.58 -0.38
N LEU A 109 8.72 -2.23 0.89
CA LEU A 109 8.71 -3.20 1.99
C LEU A 109 7.32 -3.79 2.24
N PHE A 110 6.30 -2.95 2.44
CA PHE A 110 4.95 -3.41 2.75
C PHE A 110 4.31 -4.15 1.58
N SER A 111 4.55 -3.70 0.34
CA SER A 111 4.09 -4.39 -0.86
C SER A 111 4.71 -5.79 -0.98
N SER A 112 6.03 -5.90 -0.75
CA SER A 112 6.73 -7.19 -0.78
C SER A 112 6.22 -8.14 0.31
N LEU A 113 6.01 -7.63 1.54
CA LEU A 113 5.48 -8.42 2.65
C LEU A 113 4.03 -8.86 2.42
N TYR A 114 3.21 -7.97 1.86
CA TYR A 114 1.82 -8.27 1.49
C TYR A 114 1.77 -9.39 0.45
N HIS A 115 2.49 -9.27 -0.67
CA HIS A 115 2.50 -10.28 -1.72
C HIS A 115 3.19 -11.60 -1.31
N ALA A 116 4.16 -11.54 -0.38
CA ALA A 116 4.74 -12.74 0.23
C ALA A 116 3.71 -13.47 1.13
N CYS A 117 2.84 -12.72 1.82
CA CYS A 117 1.77 -13.26 2.66
C CYS A 117 0.55 -13.74 1.84
N ASP A 118 0.28 -13.13 0.69
CA ASP A 118 -0.82 -13.51 -0.23
C ASP A 118 -0.59 -14.88 -0.90
N GLN A 119 0.59 -15.48 -0.72
CA GLN A 119 0.87 -16.85 -1.13
C GLN A 119 0.10 -17.84 -0.28
N LYS A 120 -0.94 -18.46 -0.85
CA LYS A 120 -1.78 -19.52 -0.24
C LYS A 120 -1.02 -20.77 0.23
N LEU A 121 0.30 -20.82 0.06
CA LEU A 121 1.20 -21.93 0.39
C LEU A 121 2.05 -21.67 1.63
N VAL A 122 2.24 -20.41 2.03
CA VAL A 122 3.10 -20.04 3.15
C VAL A 122 2.21 -19.61 4.31
N THR A 123 2.07 -20.49 5.30
CA THR A 123 1.19 -20.29 6.47
C THR A 123 1.71 -19.26 7.48
N TYR A 124 2.80 -18.55 7.16
CA TYR A 124 3.46 -17.63 8.09
C TYR A 124 3.55 -16.22 7.52
N CYS A 125 2.59 -15.39 7.90
CA CYS A 125 2.62 -13.94 7.69
C CYS A 125 3.14 -13.23 8.95
N ILE A 126 3.98 -12.21 8.78
CA ILE A 126 4.56 -11.43 9.90
C ILE A 126 3.46 -10.71 10.70
N ALA A 127 2.39 -10.27 10.03
CA ALA A 127 1.23 -9.65 10.64
C ALA A 127 -0.06 -10.14 9.95
N LYS A 128 -1.22 -9.72 10.46
CA LYS A 128 -2.53 -10.06 9.89
C LYS A 128 -2.63 -9.53 8.45
N TYR A 129 -3.17 -10.33 7.55
CA TYR A 129 -3.35 -9.99 6.13
C TYR A 129 -3.95 -8.59 5.92
N ASP A 130 -5.05 -8.27 6.62
CA ASP A 130 -5.74 -6.98 6.53
C ASP A 130 -4.84 -5.77 6.86
N VAL A 131 -3.89 -5.95 7.78
CA VAL A 131 -2.95 -4.89 8.19
C VAL A 131 -1.88 -4.68 7.13
N LEU A 132 -1.36 -5.76 6.53
CA LEU A 132 -0.41 -5.66 5.43
C LEU A 132 -1.05 -5.05 4.19
N GLN A 133 -2.27 -5.48 3.88
CA GLN A 133 -3.06 -4.94 2.77
C GLN A 133 -3.32 -3.44 2.98
N PHE A 134 -3.76 -3.02 4.16
CA PHE A 134 -3.93 -1.60 4.49
C PHE A 134 -2.62 -0.82 4.28
N SER A 135 -1.50 -1.36 4.79
CA SER A 135 -0.20 -0.70 4.73
C SER A 135 0.31 -0.53 3.30
N ASP A 136 0.10 -1.54 2.44
CA ASP A 136 0.47 -1.50 1.03
C ASP A 136 -0.29 -0.41 0.26
N PHE A 137 -1.63 -0.39 0.35
CA PHE A 137 -2.44 0.64 -0.29
C PHE A 137 -2.17 2.04 0.27
N PHE A 138 -2.07 2.17 1.59
CA PHE A 138 -1.77 3.44 2.25
C PHE A 138 -0.44 4.02 1.80
N THR A 139 0.64 3.23 1.87
CA THR A 139 1.98 3.72 1.49
C THR A 139 2.12 3.94 -0.01
N SER A 140 1.45 3.16 -0.85
CA SER A 140 1.40 3.38 -2.30
C SER A 140 0.74 4.70 -2.67
N ILE A 141 -0.44 5.02 -2.10
CA ILE A 141 -1.11 6.29 -2.34
C ILE A 141 -0.30 7.46 -1.75
N LEU A 142 0.29 7.25 -0.57
CA LEU A 142 1.17 8.24 0.05
C LEU A 142 2.41 8.53 -0.81
N ALA A 143 2.97 7.54 -1.50
CA ALA A 143 4.09 7.72 -2.43
C ALA A 143 3.72 8.67 -3.58
N PHE A 144 2.54 8.53 -4.18
CA PHE A 144 2.04 9.50 -5.16
C PHE A 144 1.88 10.90 -4.55
N TRP A 145 1.29 10.98 -3.35
CA TRP A 145 1.07 12.24 -2.67
C TRP A 145 2.37 12.99 -2.41
N VAL A 146 3.37 12.34 -1.78
CA VAL A 146 4.65 13.00 -1.48
C VAL A 146 5.39 13.40 -2.76
N THR A 147 5.28 12.62 -3.83
CA THR A 147 5.84 12.98 -5.15
C THR A 147 5.21 14.28 -5.68
N LEU A 148 3.88 14.40 -5.60
CA LEU A 148 3.15 15.59 -6.05
C LEU A 148 3.50 16.83 -5.21
N ILE A 149 3.66 16.66 -3.90
CA ILE A 149 4.13 17.74 -3.00
C ILE A 149 5.57 18.16 -3.36
N ALA A 150 6.47 17.20 -3.61
CA ALA A 150 7.83 17.48 -4.02
C ALA A 150 7.87 18.29 -5.33
N MET A 151 7.02 17.93 -6.29
CA MET A 151 6.87 18.64 -7.57
C MET A 151 6.35 20.08 -7.39
N ALA A 152 5.53 20.34 -6.37
CA ALA A 152 4.95 21.66 -6.14
C ALA A 152 5.99 22.71 -5.69
N GLN A 153 7.16 22.29 -5.20
CA GLN A 153 8.23 23.19 -4.71
C GLN A 153 7.70 24.28 -3.77
N LEU A 154 6.89 23.86 -2.79
CA LEU A 154 6.34 24.72 -1.75
C LEU A 154 7.44 25.17 -0.76
N PRO A 155 7.26 26.32 -0.08
CA PRO A 155 8.14 26.66 1.03
C PRO A 155 7.92 25.69 2.20
N ILE A 156 8.98 25.47 2.98
CA ILE A 156 9.08 24.42 4.01
C ILE A 156 7.90 24.42 4.99
N SER A 157 7.39 25.59 5.37
CA SER A 157 6.26 25.71 6.28
C SER A 157 4.97 25.05 5.76
N TYR A 158 4.73 25.06 4.44
CA TYR A 158 3.56 24.42 3.85
C TYR A 158 3.79 22.95 3.52
N VAL A 159 5.04 22.54 3.26
CA VAL A 159 5.38 21.14 2.94
C VAL A 159 4.95 20.19 4.06
N SER A 160 5.31 20.50 5.31
CA SER A 160 4.94 19.67 6.46
C SER A 160 3.42 19.56 6.65
N VAL A 161 2.70 20.70 6.53
CA VAL A 161 1.23 20.74 6.62
C VAL A 161 0.59 19.90 5.51
N SER A 162 1.08 20.02 4.27
CA SER A 162 0.58 19.25 3.14
C SER A 162 0.84 17.75 3.28
N HIS A 163 1.97 17.34 3.85
CA HIS A 163 2.22 15.92 4.13
C HIS A 163 1.27 15.38 5.20
N MET A 164 1.11 16.09 6.32
CA MET A 164 0.19 15.66 7.39
C MET A 164 -1.27 15.60 6.91
N PHE A 165 -1.69 16.59 6.12
CA PHE A 165 -3.01 16.60 5.51
C PHE A 165 -3.24 15.39 4.60
N GLY A 166 -2.25 15.06 3.76
CA GLY A 166 -2.26 13.87 2.92
C GLY A 166 -2.41 12.59 3.73
N VAL A 167 -1.59 12.41 4.77
CA VAL A 167 -1.64 11.24 5.66
C VAL A 167 -3.04 11.05 6.25
N LEU A 168 -3.68 12.11 6.73
CA LEU A 168 -5.02 12.02 7.33
C LEU A 168 -6.09 11.62 6.31
N ILE A 169 -6.10 12.24 5.12
CA ILE A 169 -7.08 11.93 4.08
C ILE A 169 -6.89 10.49 3.57
N ILE A 170 -5.65 10.10 3.30
CA ILE A 170 -5.33 8.77 2.76
C ILE A 170 -5.67 7.71 3.80
N SER A 171 -5.29 7.90 5.07
CA SER A 171 -5.60 6.94 6.13
C SER A 171 -7.10 6.74 6.29
N PHE A 172 -7.89 7.82 6.26
CA PHE A 172 -9.34 7.73 6.33
C PHE A 172 -9.93 7.04 5.09
N GLY A 173 -9.48 7.40 3.89
CA GLY A 173 -9.97 6.83 2.65
C GLY A 173 -9.69 5.33 2.52
N VAL A 174 -8.46 4.90 2.81
CA VAL A 174 -8.09 3.48 2.75
C VAL A 174 -8.84 2.67 3.79
N GLU A 175 -9.06 3.19 5.00
CA GLU A 175 -9.84 2.46 6.02
C GLU A 175 -11.33 2.36 5.65
N ALA A 176 -11.90 3.38 5.02
CA ALA A 176 -13.29 3.38 4.59
C ALA A 176 -13.56 2.36 3.48
N ASN A 177 -12.71 2.30 2.46
CA ASN A 177 -12.79 1.30 1.40
C ASN A 177 -11.42 1.07 0.77
N ARG A 178 -10.78 -0.04 1.14
CA ARG A 178 -9.38 -0.36 0.79
C ARG A 178 -9.15 -0.46 -0.72
N THR A 179 -10.06 -1.09 -1.44
CA THR A 179 -9.98 -1.31 -2.91
C THR A 179 -10.87 -0.36 -3.71
N GLY A 180 -11.53 0.59 -3.02
CA GLY A 180 -12.39 1.56 -3.68
C GLY A 180 -11.59 2.49 -4.57
N LEU A 181 -11.94 2.55 -5.87
CA LEU A 181 -11.36 3.52 -6.80
C LEU A 181 -11.44 4.97 -6.26
N VAL A 182 -12.51 5.28 -5.53
CA VAL A 182 -12.71 6.59 -4.89
C VAL A 182 -11.59 6.90 -3.88
N SER A 183 -11.17 5.92 -3.09
CA SER A 183 -10.12 6.06 -2.07
C SER A 183 -8.75 6.36 -2.67
N VAL A 184 -8.51 5.94 -3.92
CA VAL A 184 -7.29 6.24 -4.68
C VAL A 184 -7.42 7.58 -5.43
N LEU A 185 -8.54 7.80 -6.11
CA LEU A 185 -8.74 8.98 -6.96
C LEU A 185 -8.83 10.28 -6.16
N VAL A 186 -9.48 10.28 -4.99
CA VAL A 186 -9.65 11.51 -4.19
C VAL A 186 -8.30 12.10 -3.75
N PRO A 187 -7.39 11.35 -3.11
CA PRO A 187 -6.06 11.85 -2.78
C PRO A 187 -5.25 12.27 -4.01
N LEU A 188 -5.35 11.53 -5.13
CA LEU A 188 -4.63 11.87 -6.36
C LEU A 188 -5.10 13.19 -6.96
N ILE A 189 -6.42 13.43 -7.04
CA ILE A 189 -6.98 14.66 -7.59
C ILE A 189 -6.62 15.86 -6.71
N ILE A 190 -6.78 15.74 -5.39
CA ILE A 190 -6.43 16.80 -4.44
C ILE A 190 -4.92 17.08 -4.51
N GLY A 191 -4.10 16.03 -4.47
CA GLY A 191 -2.64 16.11 -4.53
C GLY A 191 -2.16 16.75 -5.83
N ALA A 192 -2.75 16.42 -6.97
CA ALA A 192 -2.39 16.99 -8.28
C ALA A 192 -2.83 18.46 -8.41
N GLY A 193 -3.90 18.85 -7.72
CA GLY A 193 -4.36 20.24 -7.65
C GLY A 193 -3.32 21.18 -7.03
N ILE A 194 -2.46 20.69 -6.13
CA ILE A 194 -1.44 21.49 -5.44
C ILE A 194 -0.37 22.02 -6.41
N PRO A 195 0.42 21.19 -7.12
CA PRO A 195 1.42 21.67 -8.06
C PRO A 195 0.79 22.48 -9.22
N ILE A 196 -0.41 22.11 -9.68
CA ILE A 196 -1.14 22.87 -10.71
C ILE A 196 -1.49 24.26 -10.18
N GLY A 197 -2.06 24.36 -8.97
CA GLY A 197 -2.42 25.62 -8.33
C GLY A 197 -1.21 26.52 -8.10
N VAL A 198 -0.09 25.96 -7.64
CA VAL A 198 1.17 26.71 -7.47
C VAL A 198 1.69 27.23 -8.81
N TYR A 199 1.64 26.41 -9.85
CA TYR A 199 2.04 26.82 -11.19
C TYR A 199 1.16 27.97 -11.72
N LEU A 200 -0.17 27.84 -11.61
CA LEU A 200 -1.12 28.87 -12.03
C LEU A 200 -0.92 30.17 -11.25
N TYR A 201 -0.71 30.09 -9.93
CA TYR A 201 -0.43 31.26 -9.09
C TYR A 201 0.87 31.97 -9.50
N ARG A 202 1.94 31.21 -9.78
CA ARG A 202 3.21 31.77 -10.28
C ARG A 202 3.04 32.44 -11.63
N CYS A 203 2.30 31.83 -12.57
CA CYS A 203 2.00 32.43 -13.87
C CYS A 203 1.19 33.72 -13.74
N TYR A 204 0.16 33.73 -12.89
CA TYR A 204 -0.66 34.92 -12.62
C TYR A 204 0.17 36.06 -12.05
N ARG A 205 1.02 35.78 -11.06
CA ARG A 205 1.88 36.79 -10.41
C ARG A 205 2.98 37.31 -11.33
N SER A 206 3.56 36.44 -12.16
CA SER A 206 4.66 36.79 -13.08
C SER A 206 4.15 37.48 -14.36
N LYS A 207 2.84 37.43 -14.65
CA LYS A 207 2.21 37.89 -15.92
C LYS A 207 2.76 37.24 -17.21
N TYR A 208 3.70 36.31 -17.10
CA TYR A 208 4.30 35.58 -18.23
C TYR A 208 4.22 34.07 -18.00
N TRP A 209 3.81 33.36 -19.05
CA TRP A 209 3.76 31.89 -19.07
C TRP A 209 5.14 31.32 -19.38
N ARG A 210 5.90 31.02 -18.32
CA ARG A 210 7.18 30.33 -18.44
C ARG A 210 6.96 28.83 -18.31
N LYS A 211 7.39 28.06 -19.32
CA LYS A 211 7.39 26.59 -19.23
C LYS A 211 8.26 26.17 -18.04
N PRO A 212 7.83 25.19 -17.23
CA PRO A 212 8.65 24.70 -16.13
C PRO A 212 9.96 24.11 -16.66
N ASP A 213 11.05 24.35 -15.94
CA ASP A 213 12.36 23.80 -16.29
C ASP A 213 12.29 22.27 -16.30
N GLY A 214 12.65 21.66 -17.43
CA GLY A 214 12.51 20.22 -17.61
C GLY A 214 11.09 19.74 -17.96
N PHE A 215 10.22 20.60 -18.51
CA PHE A 215 8.86 20.27 -18.96
C PHE A 215 8.73 18.93 -19.70
N VAL A 216 9.66 18.59 -20.61
CA VAL A 216 9.63 17.33 -21.36
C VAL A 216 9.75 16.11 -20.42
N LYS A 217 10.61 16.19 -19.39
CA LYS A 217 10.75 15.12 -18.39
C LYS A 217 9.49 14.96 -17.57
N ILE A 218 8.90 16.08 -17.13
CA ILE A 218 7.64 16.08 -16.38
C ILE A 218 6.52 15.48 -17.25
N LEU A 219 6.44 15.85 -18.53
CA LEU A 219 5.43 15.32 -19.45
C LEU A 219 5.58 13.80 -19.63
N ILE A 220 6.80 13.30 -19.83
CA ILE A 220 7.09 11.87 -19.90
C ILE A 220 6.66 11.18 -18.60
N GLY A 221 7.09 11.70 -17.45
CA GLY A 221 6.74 11.16 -16.13
C GLY A 221 5.22 11.11 -15.90
N LEU A 222 4.50 12.20 -16.20
CA LEU A 222 3.05 12.26 -16.06
C LEU A 222 2.34 11.31 -17.02
N SER A 223 2.84 11.14 -18.25
CA SER A 223 2.26 10.19 -19.21
C SER A 223 2.42 8.74 -18.76
N LEU A 224 3.57 8.39 -18.16
CA LEU A 224 3.81 7.07 -17.59
C LEU A 224 2.93 6.85 -16.36
N ALA A 225 2.88 7.82 -15.43
CA ALA A 225 2.03 7.74 -14.25
C ALA A 225 0.54 7.59 -14.61
N SER A 226 0.07 8.35 -15.61
CA SER A 226 -1.32 8.26 -16.09
C SER A 226 -1.61 6.88 -16.70
N THR A 227 -0.68 6.37 -17.51
CA THR A 227 -0.79 5.00 -18.06
C THR A 227 -0.88 3.96 -16.94
N GLY A 228 -0.06 4.10 -15.89
CA GLY A 228 -0.14 3.25 -14.70
C GLY A 228 -1.51 3.30 -14.04
N VAL A 229 -2.02 4.50 -13.70
CA VAL A 229 -3.35 4.64 -13.09
C VAL A 229 -4.46 4.05 -13.96
N ILE A 230 -4.39 4.21 -15.28
CA ILE A 230 -5.36 3.62 -16.21
C ILE A 230 -5.29 2.09 -16.21
N LEU A 231 -4.09 1.50 -16.21
CA LEU A 231 -3.93 0.04 -16.13
C LEU A 231 -4.58 -0.51 -14.85
N PHE A 232 -4.36 0.16 -13.72
CA PHE A 232 -4.96 -0.21 -12.45
C PHE A 232 -6.50 -0.05 -12.45
N ALA A 233 -7.01 1.06 -12.99
CA ALA A 233 -8.44 1.37 -12.90
C ALA A 233 -9.32 0.63 -13.91
N ALA A 234 -8.79 0.30 -15.10
CA ALA A 234 -9.60 -0.16 -16.24
C ALA A 234 -9.19 -1.51 -16.82
N VAL A 235 -7.96 -2.00 -16.55
CA VAL A 235 -7.41 -3.20 -17.20
C VAL A 235 -7.21 -4.35 -16.22
N GLU A 236 -7.06 -4.04 -14.93
CA GLU A 236 -6.91 -5.03 -13.87
C GLU A 236 -8.20 -5.85 -13.69
N THR A 237 -8.06 -7.17 -13.82
CA THR A 237 -9.11 -8.17 -13.59
C THR A 237 -8.52 -9.31 -12.78
N GLU A 238 -9.36 -10.08 -12.10
CA GLU A 238 -8.93 -11.24 -11.29
C GLU A 238 -8.07 -12.24 -12.09
N ALA A 239 -8.32 -12.38 -13.40
CA ALA A 239 -7.61 -13.34 -14.26
C ALA A 239 -6.22 -12.85 -14.70
N ASN A 240 -5.99 -11.54 -14.79
CA ASN A 240 -4.74 -10.95 -15.30
C ASN A 240 -3.97 -10.15 -14.23
N TYR A 241 -4.47 -10.11 -12.99
CA TYR A 241 -3.92 -9.35 -11.86
C TYR A 241 -2.40 -9.43 -11.77
N GLN A 242 -1.84 -10.64 -11.74
CA GLN A 242 -0.40 -10.88 -11.62
C GLN A 242 0.46 -10.14 -12.66
N TYR A 243 -0.03 -10.02 -13.90
CA TYR A 243 0.73 -9.40 -15.00
C TYR A 243 0.50 -7.90 -15.04
N VAL A 244 -0.76 -7.47 -14.93
CA VAL A 244 -1.14 -6.04 -14.98
C VAL A 244 -0.57 -5.31 -13.78
N HIS A 245 -0.66 -5.89 -12.59
CA HIS A 245 -0.16 -5.30 -11.36
C HIS A 245 1.38 -5.22 -11.34
N SER A 246 2.08 -6.24 -11.83
CA SER A 246 3.55 -6.18 -11.99
C SER A 246 3.98 -5.10 -12.98
N MET A 247 3.27 -4.98 -14.12
CA MET A 247 3.54 -3.95 -15.12
C MET A 247 3.26 -2.55 -14.56
N TRP A 248 2.21 -2.42 -13.75
CA TRP A 248 1.89 -1.19 -13.03
C TRP A 248 3.06 -0.72 -12.17
N HIS A 249 3.61 -1.59 -11.31
CA HIS A 249 4.77 -1.29 -10.46
C HIS A 249 5.97 -0.78 -11.28
N MET A 250 6.29 -1.46 -12.38
CA MET A 250 7.41 -1.07 -13.25
C MET A 250 7.19 0.31 -13.91
N ILE A 251 5.99 0.58 -14.41
CA ILE A 251 5.65 1.85 -15.06
C ILE A 251 5.68 3.00 -14.05
N ILE A 252 5.07 2.80 -12.88
CA ILE A 252 5.05 3.82 -11.82
C ILE A 252 6.46 4.10 -11.30
N ALA A 253 7.24 3.06 -10.98
CA ALA A 253 8.61 3.24 -10.51
C ALA A 253 9.49 3.98 -11.55
N THR A 254 9.31 3.65 -12.83
CA THR A 254 9.99 4.36 -13.93
C THR A 254 9.55 5.82 -14.03
N SER A 255 8.26 6.11 -13.83
CA SER A 255 7.72 7.48 -13.85
C SER A 255 8.37 8.38 -12.78
N LEU A 256 8.66 7.85 -11.59
CA LEU A 256 9.27 8.59 -10.48
C LEU A 256 10.65 9.15 -10.84
N LEU A 257 11.43 8.44 -11.66
CA LEU A 257 12.75 8.89 -12.11
C LEU A 257 12.67 10.21 -12.90
N PHE A 258 11.55 10.45 -13.58
CA PHE A 258 11.30 11.64 -14.36
C PHE A 258 10.56 12.73 -13.57
N LEU A 259 9.70 12.36 -12.62
CA LEU A 259 8.89 13.28 -11.82
C LEU A 259 9.65 13.92 -10.66
N LEU A 260 10.64 13.22 -10.08
CA LEU A 260 11.43 13.77 -8.97
C LEU A 260 12.15 15.06 -9.40
N PRO A 261 12.00 16.17 -8.65
CA PRO A 261 12.69 17.42 -8.95
C PRO A 261 14.20 17.28 -8.74
N THR A 262 15.00 17.98 -9.55
CA THR A 262 16.47 17.94 -9.49
C THR A 262 17.06 18.89 -8.45
N VAL A 263 16.26 19.82 -7.95
CA VAL A 263 16.76 20.91 -7.10
C VAL A 263 16.60 20.49 -5.64
N PRO A 264 17.68 20.45 -4.84
CA PRO A 264 17.53 20.32 -3.40
C PRO A 264 16.69 21.49 -2.89
N VAL A 265 15.68 21.19 -2.07
CA VAL A 265 14.97 22.22 -1.31
C VAL A 265 16.04 23.03 -0.59
N LYS A 266 16.24 24.30 -0.98
CA LYS A 266 17.07 25.21 -0.20
C LYS A 266 16.40 25.31 1.15
N SER A 267 16.96 24.59 2.13
CA SER A 267 16.60 24.78 3.52
C SER A 267 16.89 26.23 3.84
N ASN A 268 15.91 26.98 4.35
CA ASN A 268 16.15 28.34 4.85
C ASN A 268 17.21 28.35 5.99
N HIS A 269 17.66 27.19 6.47
CA HIS A 269 18.83 27.07 7.33
C HIS A 269 20.14 27.54 6.66
N ASP A 270 20.30 27.36 5.35
CA ASP A 270 21.52 27.76 4.63
C ASP A 270 21.55 29.28 4.36
N ALA A 271 20.38 29.94 4.31
CA ALA A 271 20.29 31.40 4.19
C ALA A 271 20.66 32.12 5.51
N ASN A 272 20.45 31.47 6.65
CA ASN A 272 20.88 31.99 7.95
C ASN A 272 22.37 31.70 8.23
N LEU A 273 22.93 30.66 7.63
CA LEU A 273 24.36 30.37 7.72
C LEU A 273 25.18 31.34 6.85
N SER A 274 24.74 31.64 5.62
CA SER A 274 25.43 32.60 4.75
C SER A 274 25.37 34.05 5.27
N ASN A 275 24.34 34.39 6.07
CA ASN A 275 24.25 35.71 6.70
C ASN A 275 25.04 35.81 8.01
N SER A 276 25.41 34.67 8.62
CA SER A 276 26.25 34.65 9.84
C SER A 276 27.75 34.58 9.53
N GLU A 277 28.15 34.13 8.32
CA GLU A 277 29.56 34.05 7.93
C GLU A 277 30.20 35.40 7.54
N LEU A 278 29.46 36.51 7.56
CA LEU A 278 30.00 37.87 7.33
C LEU A 278 30.15 38.72 8.61
N VAL A 279 29.90 38.15 9.79
CA VAL A 279 30.12 38.83 11.08
C VAL A 279 30.99 37.91 11.95
N GLY A 280 32.19 38.40 12.28
CA GLY A 280 33.29 37.60 12.80
C GLY A 280 33.00 36.72 14.02
N GLN A 281 33.66 35.57 14.04
CA GLN A 281 33.98 34.75 15.22
C GLN A 281 34.78 35.54 16.28
N PRO A 282 34.85 35.12 17.56
CA PRO A 282 34.84 33.72 18.07
C PRO A 282 33.81 33.52 19.23
N GLU A 283 33.44 32.36 19.78
CA GLU A 283 34.05 31.06 20.06
C GLU A 283 32.93 29.97 20.11
N SER A 284 33.29 28.71 19.86
CA SER A 284 32.45 27.53 20.13
C SER A 284 32.33 27.24 21.63
N PRO A 285 31.29 26.49 22.05
CA PRO A 285 31.63 25.17 22.54
C PRO A 285 30.77 24.04 21.96
N VAL A 286 31.51 22.99 21.63
CA VAL A 286 31.13 21.62 21.33
C VAL A 286 30.14 21.08 22.36
N PHE A 287 29.00 20.53 21.91
CA PHE A 287 28.09 19.77 22.77
C PHE A 287 28.54 18.30 22.78
N SER A 288 29.32 17.95 23.81
CA SER A 288 29.76 16.58 24.09
C SER A 288 28.67 15.81 24.82
N ILE A 289 28.32 14.62 24.31
CA ILE A 289 27.45 13.66 24.98
C ILE A 289 28.17 13.17 26.25
N GLY A 290 27.63 13.53 27.42
CA GLY A 290 28.12 13.12 28.74
C GLY A 290 27.18 12.11 29.39
N SER A 291 27.68 10.87 29.50
CA SER A 291 27.13 9.76 30.26
C SER A 291 27.00 10.05 31.76
N TYR A 292 25.96 9.47 32.35
CA TYR A 292 25.72 9.19 33.78
C TYR A 292 26.99 9.20 34.66
N GLU A 293 27.05 10.06 35.70
CA GLU A 293 27.54 9.63 37.01
C GLU A 293 27.04 10.50 38.18
N SER A 294 26.80 9.78 39.28
CA SER A 294 26.19 10.11 40.58
C SER A 294 26.67 11.40 41.27
N SER A 295 25.73 12.27 41.65
CA SER A 295 26.00 13.41 42.56
C SER A 295 25.94 12.98 44.02
N ARG A 296 27.08 13.02 44.71
CA ARG A 296 27.14 13.07 46.18
C ARG A 296 26.80 14.48 46.66
N VAL A 297 25.85 14.51 47.58
CA VAL A 297 25.46 15.61 48.48
C VAL A 297 26.65 16.08 49.29
N VAL A 298 26.90 17.40 49.36
CA VAL A 298 27.45 18.08 50.55
C VAL A 298 26.90 19.51 50.63
N GLU A 299 26.27 19.80 51.76
CA GLU A 299 25.83 21.11 52.27
C GLU A 299 27.00 22.06 52.58
N ASN A 300 26.85 23.34 52.21
CA ASN A 300 26.91 24.54 53.07
C ASN A 300 27.21 25.79 52.23
#